data_AF-A0A7Y8LGN5-F1
#
_entry.id   AF-A0A7Y8LGN5-F1
#
_cell.length_a   1.000
_cell.length_b   1.000
_cell.length_c   1.000
_cell.angle_alpha   90.00
_cell.angle_beta   90.00
_cell.angle_gamma   90.00
#
_symmetry.space_group_name_H-M   'P 1'
#
loop_
_entity.id
_entity.type
_entity.pdbx_description
1 polymer ?
#
loop_
_entity_poly.entity_id
_entity_poly.type
_entity_poly.pdbx_seq_one_letter_code
_entity_poly.pdbx_strand_id
1 'polypeptide(L)'
;MLTRRLLRLPLMGAIITLAALNAHSQWLLDRVEGFVGRVEVAAAVDRNYTTVTFIPDAAQSGRSLVYSLQHIGGTRLPYGWSGKARLYRSYGFLAFIGDDGTKMAFKFSDRAVPSTLSKQVFDEYSVFGIARYGEKTPLYNDKISNLKQLGVCSKALPAASFGLGAGGERPLAICGGGDCTSGGDGSTQCSVTGCSVTCSAGYYACCNSNTVNCKCCQNP
;
A
#
# COMPACT_ATOMS: atom_id res chain seq x y z
N MET A 1 -37.16 65.75 -17.41
CA MET A 1 -35.83 65.29 -16.94
C MET A 1 -36.04 64.14 -15.95
N LEU A 2 -35.94 62.89 -16.41
CA LEU A 2 -36.07 61.69 -15.57
C LEU A 2 -34.67 61.20 -15.17
N THR A 3 -34.31 61.37 -13.90
CA THR A 3 -33.06 60.85 -13.33
C THR A 3 -33.21 59.36 -12.99
N ARG A 4 -32.64 58.49 -13.83
CA ARG A 4 -32.46 57.05 -13.58
C ARG A 4 -31.52 56.84 -12.39
N ARG A 5 -32.04 56.37 -11.25
CA ARG A 5 -31.26 55.82 -10.15
C ARG A 5 -30.86 54.37 -10.48
N LEU A 6 -29.58 54.14 -10.75
CA LEU A 6 -28.99 52.81 -10.90
C LEU A 6 -28.78 52.19 -9.51
N LEU A 7 -29.47 51.08 -9.24
CA LEU A 7 -29.31 50.24 -8.07
C LEU A 7 -27.92 49.57 -8.13
N ARG A 8 -27.00 49.93 -7.23
CA ARG A 8 -25.75 49.19 -7.01
C ARG A 8 -26.03 48.07 -6.01
N LEU A 9 -26.22 46.84 -6.50
CA LEU A 9 -26.20 45.64 -5.66
C LEU A 9 -24.75 45.33 -5.25
N PRO A 10 -24.44 45.18 -3.95
CA PRO A 10 -23.10 44.79 -3.53
C PRO A 10 -22.87 43.31 -3.86
N LEU A 11 -21.88 43.07 -4.72
CA LEU A 11 -21.37 41.75 -5.09
C LEU A 11 -20.53 41.18 -3.91
N MET A 12 -21.18 40.88 -2.78
CA MET A 12 -20.54 40.28 -1.59
C MET A 12 -21.07 38.87 -1.31
N GLY A 13 -20.86 37.93 -2.22
CA GLY A 13 -21.41 36.59 -2.06
C GLY A 13 -20.71 35.49 -2.84
N ALA A 14 -19.38 35.38 -2.76
CA ALA A 14 -18.67 34.24 -3.37
C ALA A 14 -17.26 33.93 -2.82
N ILE A 15 -16.91 34.29 -1.56
CA ILE A 15 -15.57 33.98 -1.00
C ILE A 15 -15.61 32.97 0.18
N ILE A 16 -16.79 32.48 0.58
CA ILE A 16 -16.92 31.65 1.80
C ILE A 16 -16.64 30.14 1.56
N THR A 17 -16.55 29.66 0.32
CA THR A 17 -16.45 28.21 0.07
C THR A 17 -15.03 27.63 0.17
N LEU A 18 -13.96 28.34 -0.24
CA LEU A 18 -12.61 27.74 -0.25
C LEU A 18 -12.02 27.50 1.15
N ALA A 19 -12.31 28.35 2.13
CA ALA A 19 -11.76 28.21 3.47
C ALA A 19 -12.35 26.99 4.23
N ALA A 20 -13.65 26.71 4.06
CA ALA A 20 -14.32 25.58 4.71
C ALA A 20 -13.86 24.22 4.16
N LEU A 21 -13.57 24.14 2.85
CA LEU A 21 -13.03 22.94 2.21
C LEU A 21 -11.61 22.60 2.68
N ASN A 22 -10.76 23.61 2.88
CA ASN A 22 -9.42 23.41 3.42
C ASN A 22 -9.42 22.97 4.89
N ALA A 23 -10.30 23.54 5.72
CA ALA A 23 -10.41 23.13 7.13
C ALA A 23 -10.87 21.68 7.28
N HIS A 24 -11.79 21.21 6.43
CA HIS A 24 -12.27 19.83 6.48
C HIS A 24 -11.21 18.80 6.06
N SER A 25 -10.45 19.10 5.00
CA SER A 25 -9.39 18.21 4.54
C SER A 25 -8.23 18.11 5.54
N GLN A 26 -7.89 19.22 6.21
CA GLN A 26 -6.84 19.25 7.22
C GLN A 26 -7.22 18.44 8.46
N TRP A 27 -8.48 18.52 8.90
CA TRP A 27 -8.99 17.71 10.02
C TRP A 27 -8.87 16.19 9.78
N LEU A 28 -9.13 15.73 8.55
CA LEU A 28 -9.00 14.30 8.21
C LEU A 28 -7.55 13.80 8.30
N LEU A 29 -6.57 14.68 8.06
CA LEU A 29 -5.14 14.34 8.14
C LEU A 29 -4.66 14.25 9.59
N ASP A 30 -5.19 15.11 10.48
CA ASP A 30 -4.83 15.16 11.89
C ASP A 30 -5.57 14.12 12.76
N ARG A 31 -6.66 13.53 12.25
CA ARG A 31 -7.37 12.47 12.96
C ARG A 31 -6.55 11.18 13.00
N VAL A 32 -6.03 10.86 14.18
CA VAL A 32 -5.27 9.65 14.45
C VAL A 32 -6.10 8.66 15.25
N GLU A 33 -6.16 7.42 14.78
CA GLU A 33 -6.73 6.29 15.52
C GLU A 33 -5.59 5.45 16.11
N GLY A 34 -5.73 5.05 17.38
CA GLY A 34 -4.73 4.26 18.10
C GLY A 34 -5.29 2.93 18.59
N PHE A 35 -4.54 1.84 18.35
CA PHE A 35 -4.93 0.47 18.73
C PHE A 35 -3.79 -0.20 19.48
N VAL A 36 -4.11 -1.00 20.49
CA VAL A 36 -3.11 -1.77 21.25
C VAL A 36 -3.16 -3.23 20.81
N GLY A 37 -2.00 -3.83 20.57
CA GLY A 37 -1.90 -5.20 20.08
C GLY A 37 -0.46 -5.63 19.85
N ARG A 38 -0.30 -6.77 19.19
CA ARG A 38 0.98 -7.23 18.66
C ARG A 38 1.15 -6.75 17.22
N VAL A 39 2.33 -6.25 16.90
CA VAL A 39 2.71 -5.84 15.54
C VAL A 39 3.86 -6.73 15.07
N GLU A 40 3.84 -7.10 13.79
CA GLU A 40 4.93 -7.78 13.08
C GLU A 40 5.23 -7.02 11.78
N VAL A 41 6.49 -6.63 11.59
CA VAL A 41 7.01 -5.94 10.42
C VAL A 41 7.92 -6.88 9.65
N ALA A 42 7.63 -7.08 8.37
CA ALA A 42 8.45 -7.87 7.47
C ALA A 42 8.70 -7.08 6.19
N ALA A 43 9.97 -6.76 5.90
CA ALA A 43 10.38 -6.12 4.67
C ALA A 43 10.80 -7.16 3.62
N ALA A 44 10.37 -6.97 2.38
CA ALA A 44 10.84 -7.72 1.21
C ALA A 44 11.81 -6.82 0.44
N VAL A 45 13.11 -7.00 0.70
CA VAL A 45 14.18 -6.14 0.17
C VAL A 45 14.24 -6.17 -1.35
N ASP A 46 13.98 -7.34 -1.94
CA ASP A 46 13.91 -7.57 -3.38
C ASP A 46 12.77 -6.82 -4.08
N ARG A 47 11.80 -6.29 -3.34
CA ARG A 47 10.53 -5.76 -3.88
C ARG A 47 10.14 -4.38 -3.41
N ASN A 48 11.02 -3.66 -2.69
CA ASN A 48 10.73 -2.34 -2.10
C ASN A 48 9.39 -2.31 -1.36
N TYR A 49 9.14 -3.34 -0.56
CA TYR A 49 7.84 -3.62 0.03
C TYR A 49 7.96 -3.94 1.52
N THR A 50 6.94 -3.57 2.30
CA THR A 50 6.84 -3.97 3.72
C THR A 50 5.43 -4.41 4.04
N THR A 51 5.30 -5.53 4.74
CA THR A 51 4.06 -5.94 5.38
C THR A 51 4.11 -5.57 6.86
N VAL A 52 3.07 -4.90 7.35
CA VAL A 52 2.83 -4.71 8.79
C VAL A 52 1.58 -5.49 9.17
N THR A 53 1.75 -6.55 9.96
CA THR A 53 0.65 -7.35 10.50
C THR A 53 0.34 -6.88 11.92
N PHE A 54 -0.92 -6.57 12.21
CA PHE A 54 -1.39 -6.16 13.52
C PHE A 54 -2.43 -7.13 14.05
N ILE A 55 -2.23 -7.60 15.28
CA ILE A 55 -3.12 -8.52 16.00
C ILE A 55 -3.60 -7.77 17.25
N PRO A 56 -4.86 -7.29 17.30
CA PRO A 56 -5.37 -6.52 18.44
C PRO A 56 -5.37 -7.34 19.73
N ASP A 57 -4.99 -6.74 20.87
CA ASP A 57 -4.98 -7.41 22.18
C ASP A 57 -6.40 -7.85 22.60
N ALA A 58 -7.41 -7.05 22.25
CA ALA A 58 -8.82 -7.31 22.56
C ALA A 58 -9.56 -8.11 21.47
N ALA A 59 -8.85 -8.75 20.55
CA ALA A 59 -9.51 -9.42 19.42
C ALA A 59 -10.36 -10.60 19.88
N GLN A 60 -11.67 -10.50 19.60
CA GLN A 60 -12.47 -11.65 19.17
C GLN A 60 -11.63 -12.40 18.12
N SER A 61 -11.36 -13.68 18.38
CA SER A 61 -10.42 -14.52 17.60
C SER A 61 -10.49 -14.27 16.08
N GLY A 62 -9.33 -14.02 15.45
CA GLY A 62 -9.18 -14.04 13.98
C GLY A 62 -9.18 -12.70 13.23
N ARG A 63 -9.28 -11.54 13.90
CA ARG A 63 -9.23 -10.23 13.23
C ARG A 63 -7.82 -9.61 13.22
N SER A 64 -6.93 -10.22 12.43
CA SER A 64 -5.66 -9.59 12.08
C SER A 64 -5.87 -8.51 11.01
N LEU A 65 -5.23 -7.35 11.19
CA LEU A 65 -5.11 -6.34 10.15
C LEU A 65 -3.77 -6.52 9.45
N VAL A 66 -3.75 -6.46 8.13
CA VAL A 66 -2.52 -6.49 7.35
C VAL A 66 -2.42 -5.22 6.52
N TYR A 67 -1.31 -4.51 6.68
CA TYR A 67 -0.96 -3.35 5.88
C TYR A 67 0.16 -3.73 4.90
N SER A 68 -0.05 -3.37 3.65
CA SER A 68 0.85 -3.63 2.53
C SER A 68 1.39 -2.29 2.06
N LEU A 69 2.68 -2.05 2.31
CA LEU A 69 3.33 -0.75 2.17
C LEU A 69 4.33 -0.77 1.01
N GLN A 70 4.16 0.13 0.05
CA GLN A 70 5.05 0.24 -1.10
C GLN A 70 5.99 1.43 -0.93
N HIS A 71 7.30 1.16 -1.00
CA HIS A 71 8.35 2.16 -0.79
C HIS A 71 8.84 2.73 -2.11
N ILE A 72 9.23 4.00 -2.09
CA ILE A 72 9.86 4.64 -3.26
C ILE A 72 11.21 3.94 -3.51
N GLY A 73 11.54 3.69 -4.78
CA GLY A 73 12.82 3.06 -5.12
C GLY A 73 14.02 3.82 -4.54
N GLY A 74 14.97 3.10 -3.93
CA GLY A 74 16.17 3.68 -3.32
C GLY A 74 15.98 4.19 -1.88
N THR A 75 14.79 4.11 -1.29
CA THR A 75 14.61 4.45 0.12
C THR A 75 15.06 3.33 1.05
N ARG A 76 15.54 3.70 2.25
CA ARG A 76 15.80 2.75 3.34
C ARG A 76 14.51 1.98 3.67
N LEU A 77 14.59 0.65 3.69
CA LEU A 77 13.49 -0.20 4.15
C LEU A 77 13.59 -0.40 5.68
N PRO A 78 12.46 -0.65 6.37
CA PRO A 78 12.48 -0.95 7.79
C PRO A 78 13.17 -2.29 8.05
N TYR A 79 13.79 -2.42 9.22
CA TYR A 79 14.21 -3.71 9.70
C TYR A 79 13.00 -4.55 10.13
N GLY A 80 13.14 -5.88 10.09
CA GLY A 80 12.12 -6.79 10.60
C GLY A 80 11.97 -6.64 12.10
N TRP A 81 10.75 -6.52 12.60
CA TRP A 81 10.47 -6.31 14.02
C TRP A 81 9.16 -6.99 14.44
N SER A 82 9.09 -7.50 15.66
CA SER A 82 7.85 -8.06 16.20
C SER A 82 7.77 -7.84 17.70
N GLY A 83 6.61 -7.40 18.18
CA GLY A 83 6.44 -7.08 19.59
C GLY A 83 5.06 -6.55 19.93
N LYS A 84 4.84 -6.32 21.22
CA LYS A 84 3.66 -5.61 21.70
C LYS A 84 3.84 -4.11 21.42
N ALA A 85 2.80 -3.47 20.90
CA ALA A 85 2.86 -2.08 20.46
C ALA A 85 1.49 -1.40 20.51
N ARG A 86 1.54 -0.07 20.44
CA ARG A 86 0.40 0.75 20.02
C ARG A 86 0.57 1.14 18.56
N LEU A 87 -0.34 0.68 17.70
CA LEU A 87 -0.44 1.04 16.29
C LEU A 87 -1.25 2.34 16.16
N TYR A 88 -0.74 3.30 15.40
CA TYR A 88 -1.40 4.54 15.04
C TYR A 88 -1.66 4.59 13.54
N ARG A 89 -2.85 5.04 13.13
CA ARG A 89 -3.18 5.24 11.71
C ARG A 89 -3.91 6.55 11.48
N SER A 90 -3.62 7.20 10.37
CA SER A 90 -4.43 8.27 9.78
C SER A 90 -4.36 8.19 8.25
N TYR A 91 -4.90 9.19 7.55
CA TYR A 91 -4.89 9.19 6.09
C TYR A 91 -3.46 9.37 5.54
N GLY A 92 -2.91 8.33 4.89
CA GLY A 92 -1.56 8.35 4.33
C GLY A 92 -0.43 8.21 5.37
N PHE A 93 -0.77 7.75 6.59
CA PHE A 93 0.18 7.59 7.69
C PHE A 93 -0.15 6.32 8.50
N LEU A 94 0.88 5.53 8.78
CA LEU A 94 0.84 4.37 9.66
C LEU A 94 2.07 4.39 10.55
N ALA A 95 1.92 4.29 11.85
CA ALA A 95 3.06 4.23 12.77
C ALA A 95 2.79 3.24 13.89
N PHE A 96 3.84 2.84 14.60
CA PHE A 96 3.68 2.13 15.87
C PHE A 96 4.76 2.52 16.86
N ILE A 97 4.43 2.37 18.14
CA ILE A 97 5.35 2.50 19.27
C ILE A 97 5.32 1.17 20.02
N GLY A 98 6.42 0.43 19.97
CA GLY A 98 6.63 -0.80 20.71
C GLY A 98 6.82 -0.54 22.20
N ASP A 99 6.46 -1.52 23.03
CA ASP A 99 6.69 -1.49 24.47
C ASP A 99 8.20 -1.49 24.81
N ASP A 100 9.05 -1.93 23.88
CA ASP A 100 10.51 -1.88 23.92
C ASP A 100 11.09 -0.49 23.56
N GLY A 101 10.24 0.48 23.24
CA GLY A 101 10.64 1.82 22.81
C GLY A 101 10.90 1.95 21.32
N THR A 102 10.74 0.89 20.52
CA THR A 102 10.86 0.95 19.05
C THR A 102 9.77 1.85 18.46
N LYS A 103 10.13 2.78 17.58
CA LYS A 103 9.19 3.73 16.96
C LYS A 103 9.41 3.78 15.46
N MET A 104 8.44 3.33 14.67
CA MET A 104 8.47 3.42 13.21
C MET A 104 7.26 4.18 12.68
N ALA A 105 7.46 4.97 11.64
CA ALA A 105 6.40 5.65 10.89
C ALA A 105 6.56 5.44 9.39
N PHE A 106 5.48 5.05 8.73
CA PHE A 106 5.33 4.89 7.30
C PHE A 106 4.37 5.96 6.80
N LYS A 107 4.86 6.85 5.93
CA LYS A 107 4.06 7.98 5.46
C LYS A 107 4.36 8.33 4.01
N PHE A 108 3.40 8.98 3.35
CA PHE A 108 3.67 9.62 2.07
C PHE A 108 4.70 10.75 2.25
N SER A 109 5.59 10.91 1.27
CA SER A 109 6.72 11.84 1.36
C SER A 109 6.27 13.30 1.51
N ASP A 110 5.13 13.66 0.93
CA ASP A 110 4.50 14.98 0.97
C ASP A 110 3.67 15.22 2.24
N ARG A 111 3.53 14.22 3.12
CA ARG A 111 2.72 14.31 4.34
C ARG A 111 3.59 14.47 5.57
N ALA A 112 3.22 15.40 6.45
CA ALA A 112 3.82 15.52 7.76
C ALA A 112 3.29 14.45 8.73
N VAL A 113 4.03 14.19 9.81
CA VAL A 113 3.51 13.42 10.95
C VAL A 113 2.32 14.19 11.55
N PRO A 114 1.17 13.52 11.82
CA PRO A 114 0.02 14.17 12.44
C PRO A 114 0.41 14.94 13.70
N SER A 115 -0.17 16.12 13.91
CA SER A 115 0.19 17.03 15.00
C SER A 115 0.11 16.38 16.39
N THR A 116 -0.86 15.48 16.60
CA THR A 116 -1.05 14.70 17.83
C THR A 116 0.12 13.75 18.15
N LEU A 117 0.91 13.36 17.15
CA LEU A 117 2.08 12.50 17.27
C LEU A 117 3.41 13.24 17.08
N SER A 118 3.39 14.54 16.77
CA SER A 118 4.58 15.36 16.47
C SER A 118 5.65 15.40 17.58
N LYS A 119 5.27 15.10 18.84
CA LYS A 119 6.20 15.02 19.97
C LYS A 119 7.01 13.71 20.01
N GLN A 120 6.65 12.74 19.17
CA GLN A 120 7.35 11.46 19.07
C GLN A 120 8.41 11.55 17.97
N VAL A 121 9.61 11.03 18.27
CA VAL A 121 10.66 10.85 17.27
C VAL A 121 10.51 9.44 16.69
N PHE A 122 10.19 9.35 15.41
CA PHE A 122 10.03 8.08 14.69
C PHE A 122 11.20 7.83 13.74
N ASP A 123 11.54 6.56 13.53
CA ASP A 123 12.20 6.15 12.29
C ASP A 123 11.20 6.25 11.14
N GLU A 124 11.40 7.21 10.25
CA GLU A 124 10.49 7.48 9.14
C GLU A 124 10.87 6.72 7.87
N TYR A 125 9.85 6.15 7.22
CA TYR A 125 9.94 5.40 5.98
C TYR A 125 8.95 5.98 4.97
N SER A 126 9.48 6.42 3.83
CA SER A 126 8.68 7.04 2.77
C SER A 126 8.00 5.97 1.91
N VAL A 127 6.68 6.00 1.87
CA VAL A 127 5.86 5.11 1.07
C VAL A 127 5.11 5.91 0.00
N PHE A 128 4.70 5.26 -1.09
CA PHE A 128 3.79 5.84 -2.08
C PHE A 128 2.44 5.13 -2.15
N GLY A 129 2.30 4.01 -1.43
CA GLY A 129 1.06 3.23 -1.36
C GLY A 129 0.92 2.50 -0.03
N ILE A 130 -0.30 2.53 0.51
CA ILE A 130 -0.70 1.79 1.72
C ILE A 130 -2.01 1.07 1.40
N ALA A 131 -1.96 -0.25 1.26
CA ALA A 131 -3.17 -1.08 1.18
C ALA A 131 -3.47 -1.73 2.54
N ARG A 132 -4.75 -1.84 2.86
CA ARG A 132 -5.26 -2.35 4.14
C ARG A 132 -6.19 -3.54 3.92
N TYR A 133 -5.93 -4.62 4.64
CA TYR A 133 -6.69 -5.86 4.60
C TYR A 133 -7.12 -6.25 6.02
N GLY A 134 -8.21 -7.01 6.16
CA GLY A 134 -8.64 -7.55 7.46
C GLY A 134 -9.66 -6.71 8.23
N GLU A 135 -9.97 -5.49 7.78
CA GLU A 135 -10.82 -4.57 8.56
C GLU A 135 -12.31 -4.97 8.56
N LYS A 136 -12.82 -5.41 7.41
CA LYS A 136 -14.23 -5.85 7.26
C LYS A 136 -14.37 -7.37 7.23
N THR A 137 -13.35 -8.05 6.73
CA THR A 137 -13.34 -9.51 6.54
C THR A 137 -12.14 -10.08 7.28
N PRO A 138 -12.32 -10.99 8.25
CA PRO A 138 -11.22 -11.63 8.96
C PRO A 138 -10.19 -12.26 7.99
N LEU A 139 -8.92 -12.19 8.36
CA LEU A 139 -7.83 -12.81 7.62
C LEU A 139 -7.29 -14.00 8.40
N TYR A 140 -7.29 -15.16 7.76
CA TYR A 140 -6.66 -16.37 8.28
C TYR A 140 -5.19 -16.45 7.86
N ASN A 141 -4.41 -17.29 8.55
CA ASN A 141 -2.95 -17.35 8.43
C ASN A 141 -2.48 -17.66 6.99
N ASP A 142 -3.24 -18.44 6.23
CA ASP A 142 -2.96 -18.75 4.81
C ASP A 142 -3.03 -17.47 3.95
N LYS A 143 -4.05 -16.63 4.13
CA LYS A 143 -4.20 -15.36 3.42
C LYS A 143 -3.14 -14.34 3.83
N ILE A 144 -2.78 -14.29 5.11
CA ILE A 144 -1.70 -13.44 5.59
C ILE A 144 -0.37 -13.87 4.96
N SER A 145 -0.08 -15.17 4.93
CA SER A 145 1.13 -15.71 4.30
C SER A 145 1.17 -15.39 2.80
N ASN A 146 0.05 -15.53 2.10
CA ASN A 146 -0.08 -15.14 0.70
C ASN A 146 0.18 -13.64 0.49
N LEU A 147 -0.37 -12.76 1.34
CA LEU A 147 -0.12 -11.31 1.24
C LEU A 147 1.36 -10.96 1.46
N LYS A 148 2.03 -11.65 2.40
CA LYS A 148 3.47 -11.51 2.63
C LYS A 148 4.29 -11.95 1.41
N GLN A 149 3.86 -13.01 0.72
CA GLN A 149 4.57 -13.56 -0.45
C GLN A 149 4.27 -12.86 -1.78
N LEU A 150 3.04 -12.37 -1.98
CA LEU A 150 2.52 -11.83 -3.25
C LEU A 150 2.55 -10.30 -3.34
N GLY A 151 2.89 -9.61 -2.25
CA GLY A 151 2.76 -8.16 -2.06
C GLY A 151 3.17 -7.30 -3.26
N VAL A 152 2.20 -6.97 -4.11
CA VAL A 152 2.29 -5.91 -5.12
C VAL A 152 0.88 -5.30 -5.23
N CYS A 153 0.68 -4.08 -4.74
CA CYS A 153 -0.30 -3.19 -5.39
C CYS A 153 0.33 -2.78 -6.72
N SER A 154 0.20 -3.63 -7.75
CA SER A 154 0.52 -3.22 -9.09
C SER A 154 -0.43 -2.07 -9.41
N LYS A 155 0.12 -0.97 -9.89
CA LYS A 155 -0.60 0.20 -10.40
C LYS A 155 -1.34 -0.20 -11.69
N ALA A 156 -2.27 -1.13 -11.57
CA ALA A 156 -3.17 -1.64 -12.58
C ALA A 156 -4.29 -2.38 -11.86
N LEU A 157 -5.33 -1.65 -11.44
CA LEU A 157 -6.65 -2.24 -11.33
C LEU A 157 -7.69 -1.21 -11.81
N PRO A 158 -8.37 -1.48 -12.93
CA PRO A 158 -9.80 -1.28 -12.99
C PRO A 158 -10.49 -2.61 -12.66
N ALA A 159 -11.15 -2.59 -11.51
CA ALA A 159 -12.49 -3.11 -11.22
C ALA A 159 -13.03 -4.26 -12.10
N ALA A 160 -12.54 -5.47 -11.90
CA ALA A 160 -13.41 -6.64 -11.87
C ALA A 160 -12.72 -7.78 -11.13
N SER A 161 -13.00 -7.86 -9.83
CA SER A 161 -13.23 -9.13 -9.14
C SER A 161 -12.21 -10.26 -9.36
N PHE A 162 -11.24 -10.43 -8.45
CA PHE A 162 -10.53 -11.71 -8.26
C PHE A 162 -10.10 -12.44 -9.56
N GLY A 163 -9.22 -11.81 -10.32
CA GLY A 163 -8.41 -12.43 -11.38
C GLY A 163 -7.03 -11.79 -11.32
N LEU A 164 -6.01 -12.59 -11.00
CA LEU A 164 -4.63 -12.12 -10.86
C LEU A 164 -4.17 -11.49 -12.19
N GLY A 165 -4.00 -10.17 -12.20
CA GLY A 165 -3.45 -9.43 -13.33
C GLY A 165 -2.02 -9.88 -13.62
N ALA A 166 -1.84 -10.57 -14.73
CA ALA A 166 -0.56 -10.92 -15.32
C ALA A 166 0.21 -9.66 -15.75
N GLY A 167 1.52 -9.61 -15.52
CA GLY A 167 2.40 -8.63 -16.19
C GLY A 167 3.29 -7.73 -15.33
N GLY A 168 3.49 -8.00 -14.04
CA GLY A 168 4.58 -7.34 -13.31
C GLY A 168 5.94 -7.85 -13.80
N GLU A 169 6.78 -6.97 -14.35
CA GLU A 169 8.19 -7.23 -14.65
C GLU A 169 8.96 -7.53 -13.35
N ARG A 170 9.66 -8.66 -13.29
CA ARG A 170 10.37 -9.14 -12.09
C ARG A 170 11.87 -9.31 -12.34
N PRO A 171 12.73 -8.98 -11.36
CA PRO A 171 14.17 -9.20 -11.45
C PRO A 171 14.51 -10.70 -11.53
N LEU A 172 15.64 -11.01 -12.19
CA LEU A 172 16.13 -12.36 -12.49
C LEU A 172 16.15 -13.30 -11.27
N ALA A 173 16.52 -12.79 -10.09
CA ALA A 173 16.60 -13.55 -8.84
C ALA A 173 15.27 -14.15 -8.36
N ILE A 174 14.12 -13.60 -8.78
CA ILE A 174 12.78 -14.08 -8.41
C ILE A 174 12.27 -15.13 -9.41
N CYS A 175 12.97 -15.29 -10.53
CA CYS A 175 12.56 -16.11 -11.66
C CYS A 175 13.33 -17.42 -11.81
N GLY A 176 14.06 -17.85 -10.77
CA GLY A 176 14.81 -19.12 -10.69
C GLY A 176 14.15 -20.23 -11.51
N GLY A 177 14.76 -20.50 -12.67
CA GLY A 177 14.14 -21.16 -13.81
C GLY A 177 13.76 -22.62 -13.57
N GLY A 178 12.69 -23.04 -14.24
CA GLY A 178 12.35 -24.46 -14.38
C GLY A 178 10.90 -24.71 -14.77
N ASP A 179 9.94 -24.06 -14.11
CA ASP A 179 8.55 -24.54 -14.12
C ASP A 179 7.61 -23.68 -15.00
N CYS A 180 8.07 -23.24 -16.16
CA CYS A 180 7.16 -22.63 -17.14
C CYS A 180 6.53 -23.76 -17.97
N THR A 181 5.21 -23.90 -17.89
CA THR A 181 4.46 -24.78 -18.80
C THR A 181 4.37 -24.19 -20.21
N SER A 182 4.39 -22.86 -20.33
CA SER A 182 4.32 -22.11 -21.58
C SER A 182 5.18 -20.85 -21.48
N GLY A 183 5.90 -20.51 -22.56
CA GLY A 183 6.92 -19.45 -22.58
C GLY A 183 8.33 -19.97 -22.25
N GLY A 184 9.12 -19.18 -21.53
CA GLY A 184 10.52 -19.45 -21.18
C GLY A 184 11.48 -18.42 -21.77
N ASP A 185 12.77 -18.52 -21.43
CA ASP A 185 13.81 -17.58 -21.85
C ASP A 185 13.73 -17.27 -23.36
N GLY A 186 13.72 -15.98 -23.69
CA GLY A 186 13.57 -15.50 -25.07
C GLY A 186 12.14 -15.43 -25.62
N SER A 187 11.14 -16.00 -24.93
CA SER A 187 9.72 -15.82 -25.30
C SER A 187 9.19 -14.52 -24.73
N THR A 188 8.70 -13.59 -25.54
CA THR A 188 8.08 -12.35 -25.02
C THR A 188 6.60 -12.51 -24.68
N GLN A 189 6.00 -13.66 -24.95
CA GLN A 189 4.58 -13.93 -24.70
C GLN A 189 4.38 -15.37 -24.21
N CYS A 190 3.40 -15.56 -23.31
CA CYS A 190 2.93 -16.89 -22.94
C CYS A 190 1.44 -16.87 -22.58
N SER A 191 0.80 -18.03 -22.70
CA SER A 191 -0.61 -18.21 -22.37
C SER A 191 -0.90 -19.64 -21.89
N VAL A 192 -1.74 -19.74 -20.87
CA VAL A 192 -2.35 -20.96 -20.33
C VAL A 192 -3.82 -20.67 -20.02
N THR A 193 -4.64 -21.70 -19.83
CA THR A 193 -6.07 -21.50 -19.51
C THR A 193 -6.23 -20.64 -18.25
N GLY A 194 -6.82 -19.45 -18.42
CA GLY A 194 -7.08 -18.50 -17.34
C GLY A 194 -5.95 -17.50 -17.07
N CYS A 195 -4.86 -17.49 -17.84
CA CYS A 195 -3.75 -16.56 -17.64
C CYS A 195 -2.90 -16.36 -18.91
N SER A 196 -2.63 -15.10 -19.28
CA SER A 196 -1.73 -14.76 -20.39
C SER A 196 -0.93 -13.49 -20.11
N VAL A 197 0.32 -13.43 -20.57
CA VAL A 197 1.17 -12.23 -20.41
C VAL A 197 2.00 -11.95 -21.67
N THR A 198 2.25 -10.68 -21.92
CA THR A 198 3.23 -10.18 -22.91
C THR A 198 4.21 -9.28 -22.19
N CYS A 199 5.50 -9.47 -22.43
CA CYS A 199 6.60 -8.82 -21.72
C CYS A 199 7.36 -7.87 -22.63
N SER A 200 7.87 -6.78 -22.05
CA SER A 200 8.72 -5.81 -22.72
C SER A 200 10.08 -6.42 -23.09
N ALA A 201 10.81 -5.74 -23.99
CA ALA A 201 12.18 -6.11 -24.31
C ALA A 201 13.07 -6.16 -23.06
N GLY A 202 13.96 -7.15 -22.99
CA GLY A 202 14.79 -7.42 -21.80
C GLY A 202 14.15 -8.37 -20.78
N TYR A 203 12.93 -8.84 -21.03
CA TYR A 203 12.21 -9.83 -20.22
C TYR A 203 11.68 -10.98 -21.09
N TYR A 204 11.49 -12.14 -20.47
CA TYR A 204 10.78 -13.28 -21.02
C TYR A 204 9.49 -13.59 -20.23
N ALA A 205 8.50 -14.11 -20.92
CA ALA A 205 7.21 -14.52 -20.40
C ALA A 205 7.29 -15.96 -19.90
N CYS A 206 6.77 -16.22 -18.70
CA CYS A 206 6.68 -17.55 -18.10
C CYS A 206 5.29 -17.79 -17.53
N CYS A 207 4.61 -18.82 -18.01
CA CYS A 207 3.26 -19.21 -17.61
C CYS A 207 3.28 -20.64 -17.06
N ASN A 208 2.69 -20.87 -15.89
CA ASN A 208 2.55 -22.19 -15.27
C ASN A 208 1.07 -22.57 -15.19
N SER A 209 0.68 -23.67 -15.86
CA SER A 209 -0.71 -24.13 -15.92
C SER A 209 -1.18 -24.77 -14.62
N ASN A 210 -0.27 -25.35 -13.82
CA ASN A 210 -0.61 -25.98 -12.54
C ASN A 210 -1.06 -24.94 -11.51
N THR A 211 -0.45 -23.75 -11.53
CA THR A 211 -0.76 -22.65 -10.61
C THR A 211 -1.58 -21.52 -11.22
N VAL A 212 -1.88 -21.59 -12.53
CA VAL A 212 -2.52 -20.53 -13.33
C VAL A 212 -1.86 -19.17 -13.08
N ASN A 213 -0.54 -19.12 -13.26
CA ASN A 213 0.28 -17.95 -12.95
C ASN A 213 1.17 -17.56 -14.13
N CYS A 214 1.17 -16.28 -14.50
CA CYS A 214 1.96 -15.73 -15.61
C CYS A 214 2.76 -14.52 -15.13
N LYS A 215 4.04 -14.50 -15.47
CA LYS A 215 5.00 -13.48 -15.03
C LYS A 215 5.96 -13.09 -16.15
N CYS A 216 6.48 -11.88 -16.06
CA CYS A 216 7.59 -11.39 -16.88
C CYS A 216 8.87 -11.46 -16.04
N CYS A 217 9.86 -12.17 -16.56
CA CYS A 217 11.12 -12.44 -15.89
C CYS A 217 12.26 -11.78 -16.66
N GLN A 218 13.17 -11.09 -15.98
CA GLN A 218 14.29 -10.44 -16.66
C GLN A 218 15.13 -11.51 -17.37
N ASN A 219 15.61 -11.23 -18.58
CA ASN A 219 16.55 -12.13 -19.26
C ASN A 219 17.89 -12.17 -18.49
N PRO A 220 18.60 -13.32 -18.46
CA PRO A 220 19.94 -13.40 -17.92
C PRO A 220 20.95 -12.52 -18.68
#